data_AF-A0A7V1WBV6-F1
#
_entry.id   AF-A0A7V1WBV6-F1
#
_cell.length_a   1.000
_cell.length_b   1.000
_cell.length_c   1.000
_cell.angle_alpha   90.00
_cell.angle_beta   90.00
_cell.angle_gamma   90.00
#
_symmetry.space_group_name_H-M   'P 1'
#
loop_
_entity.id
_entity.type
_entity.pdbx_description
1 polymer ?
#
loop_
_entity_poly.entity_id
_entity_poly.type
_entity_poly.pdbx_seq_one_letter_code
_entity_poly.pdbx_strand_id
1 'polypeptide(L)' 'MAAFHGPLLDWYRASRRDLPWRRRENDPYAVWVSEIMLQQTQAATVAPYFERWMARFPTLE' A
#
# COMPACT_ATOMS: atom_id res chain seq x y z
N MET A 1 -7.80 4.21 25.46
CA MET A 1 -7.56 4.12 23.99
C MET A 1 -7.37 5.48 23.31
N ALA A 2 -8.10 6.55 23.67
CA ALA A 2 -7.98 7.86 23.01
C ALA A 2 -6.55 8.45 23.04
N ALA A 3 -5.82 8.28 24.14
CA ALA A 3 -4.47 8.83 24.32
C ALA A 3 -3.41 8.31 23.32
N PHE A 4 -3.64 7.16 22.66
CA PHE A 4 -2.67 6.56 21.73
C PHE A 4 -2.96 6.91 20.26
N HIS A 5 -4.23 7.12 19.89
CA HIS A 5 -4.62 7.32 18.49
C HIS A 5 -4.12 8.64 17.92
N GLY A 6 -4.26 9.74 18.67
CA GLY A 6 -3.84 11.07 18.23
C GLY A 6 -2.36 11.12 17.84
N PRO A 7 -1.45 10.81 18.77
CA PRO A 7 -0.01 10.81 18.49
C PRO A 7 0.40 9.86 17.36
N LEU A 8 -0.23 8.68 17.25
CA LEU A 8 0.07 7.72 16.18
C LEU A 8 -0.34 8.27 14.81
N LEU A 9 -1.52 8.89 14.71
CA LEU A 9 -2.00 9.48 13.46
C LEU A 9 -1.15 10.68 13.05
N ASP A 10 -0.74 11.53 13.99
CA ASP A 10 0.14 12.67 13.71
C ASP A 10 1.50 12.22 13.20
N TRP A 11 2.10 11.21 13.85
CA TRP A 11 3.33 10.59 13.36
C TRP A 11 3.15 9.98 11.97
N TYR A 12 2.04 9.26 11.72
CA TYR A 12 1.79 8.63 10.42
C TYR A 12 1.64 9.67 9.31
N ARG A 13 0.95 10.79 9.56
CA ARG A 13 0.84 11.90 8.60
C ARG A 13 2.21 12.47 8.24
N ALA A 14 3.10 12.63 9.22
CA ALA A 14 4.43 13.18 9.02
C ALA A 14 5.45 12.19 8.42
N SER A 15 5.31 10.89 8.72
CA SER A 15 6.36 9.89 8.46
C SER A 15 5.95 8.76 7.51
N ARG A 16 4.74 8.80 6.94
CA ARG A 16 4.28 7.74 6.03
C ARG A 16 5.22 7.61 4.84
N ARG A 17 5.72 6.39 4.63
CA ARG A 17 6.45 6.03 3.41
C ARG A 17 5.54 6.16 2.19
N ASP A 18 6.08 6.73 1.12
CA ASP A 18 5.47 6.70 -0.20
C ASP A 18 5.66 5.31 -0.82
N LEU A 19 4.56 4.54 -0.88
CA LEU A 19 4.53 3.20 -1.45
C LEU A 19 3.54 3.21 -2.62
N PRO A 20 3.85 2.60 -3.78
CA PRO A 20 3.03 2.71 -4.98
C PRO A 20 1.56 2.36 -4.77
N TRP A 21 1.27 1.31 -4.00
CA TRP A 21 -0.10 0.90 -3.67
C TRP A 21 -0.85 1.88 -2.77
N ARG A 22 -0.17 2.66 -1.92
CA ARG A 22 -0.80 3.71 -1.10
C ARG A 22 -1.25 4.93 -1.91
N ARG A 23 -0.74 5.11 -3.14
CA ARG A 23 -1.24 6.15 -4.06
C ARG A 23 -2.57 5.73 -4.70
N ARG A 24 -2.95 4.45 -4.59
CA ARG A 24 -4.19 3.86 -5.09
C ARG A 24 -5.06 3.33 -3.95
N GLU A 25 -5.04 4.00 -2.80
CA GLU A 25 -5.75 3.57 -1.59
C GLU A 25 -7.29 3.46 -1.75
N ASN A 26 -7.87 4.12 -2.76
CA ASN A 26 -9.30 4.06 -3.08
C ASN A 26 -9.66 2.97 -4.11
N ASP A 27 -8.69 2.14 -4.53
CA ASP A 27 -8.89 1.05 -5.49
C ASP A 27 -8.79 -0.30 -4.75
N PRO A 28 -9.93 -0.97 -4.47
CA PRO A 28 -9.93 -2.24 -3.74
C PRO A 28 -9.12 -3.34 -4.41
N TYR A 29 -9.06 -3.34 -5.75
CA TYR A 29 -8.28 -4.32 -6.51
C TYR A 29 -6.79 -4.08 -6.32
N ALA A 30 -6.32 -2.84 -6.48
CA ALA A 30 -4.93 -2.47 -6.24
C ALA A 30 -4.50 -2.75 -4.79
N VAL A 31 -5.36 -2.43 -3.81
CA VAL A 31 -5.10 -2.75 -2.39
C VAL A 31 -4.96 -4.25 -2.20
N TRP A 32 -5.92 -5.05 -2.67
CA TRP A 32 -5.89 -6.51 -2.54
C TRP A 32 -4.64 -7.13 -3.18
N VAL A 33 -4.30 -6.74 -4.40
CA VAL A 33 -3.08 -7.21 -5.09
C VAL A 33 -1.83 -6.89 -4.26
N SER A 34 -1.73 -5.67 -3.72
CA SER A 34 -0.58 -5.28 -2.91
C SER A 34 -0.44 -6.11 -1.63
N GLU A 35 -1.55 -6.41 -0.95
CA GLU A 35 -1.56 -7.22 0.27
C GLU A 35 -1.15 -8.66 -0.01
N ILE A 36 -1.61 -9.27 -1.11
CA ILE A 36 -1.19 -10.61 -1.51
C ILE A 36 0.30 -10.66 -1.83
N MET A 37 0.82 -9.68 -2.58
CA MET A 37 2.24 -9.63 -2.91
C MET A 37 3.13 -9.48 -1.67
N LEU A 38 2.70 -8.68 -0.69
CA LEU A 38 3.46 -8.40 0.54
C LEU A 38 3.53 -9.60 1.51
N GLN A 39 2.75 -10.66 1.28
CA GLN A 39 2.88 -11.88 2.09
C GLN A 39 4.22 -12.54 1.82
N GLN A 40 5.00 -12.76 2.89
CA GLN A 40 6.31 -13.44 2.85
C GLN A 40 7.36 -12.74 1.96
N THR A 41 7.13 -11.50 1.50
CA THR A 41 8.08 -10.72 0.72
C THR A 41 8.28 -9.31 1.28
N GLN A 42 9.40 -8.67 0.94
CA GLN A 42 9.71 -7.33 1.42
C GLN A 42 9.12 -6.25 0.49
N ALA A 43 8.68 -5.14 1.08
CA ALA A 43 8.08 -4.02 0.33
C ALA A 43 8.99 -3.46 -0.78
N ALA A 44 10.31 -3.42 -0.56
CA ALA A 44 11.28 -2.98 -1.56
C ALA A 44 11.29 -3.89 -2.80
N THR A 45 11.09 -5.19 -2.60
CA THR A 45 10.95 -6.17 -3.68
C THR A 45 9.62 -6.04 -4.39
N VAL A 46 8.52 -5.82 -3.66
CA VAL A 46 7.16 -5.73 -4.23
C VAL A 46 6.95 -4.50 -5.09
N ALA A 47 7.48 -3.34 -4.70
CA ALA A 47 7.23 -2.06 -5.37
C ALA A 47 7.34 -2.12 -6.91
N PRO A 48 8.45 -2.59 -7.52
CA PRO A 48 8.54 -2.67 -8.97
C PRO A 48 7.64 -3.75 -9.60
N TYR A 49 7.28 -4.82 -8.89
CA TYR A 49 6.37 -5.84 -9.40
C TYR A 49 4.92 -5.37 -9.40
N PHE A 50 4.52 -4.66 -8.35
CA PHE A 50 3.20 -4.04 -8.25
C PHE A 50 2.97 -3.05 -9.39
N GLU A 51 3.93 -2.15 -9.67
CA GLU A 51 3.79 -1.18 -10.76
C GLU A 51 3.64 -1.87 -12.12
N ARG A 52 4.45 -2.90 -12.41
CA ARG A 52 4.32 -3.69 -13.64
C ARG A 52 3.00 -4.44 -13.72
N TRP A 53 2.53 -5.01 -12.61
CA TRP A 53 1.26 -5.72 -12.55
C TRP A 53 0.11 -4.78 -12.87
N MET A 54 0.02 -3.64 -12.19
CA MET A 54 -1.07 -2.68 -12.39
C MET A 54 -1.04 -2.02 -13.78
N ALA A 55 0.13 -1.96 -14.42
CA ALA A 55 0.22 -1.55 -15.82
C ALA A 55 -0.33 -2.61 -16.79
N ARG A 56 -0.16 -3.91 -16.47
CA ARG A 56 -0.57 -5.03 -17.34
C ARG A 56 -2.02 -5.47 -17.11
N PHE A 57 -2.46 -5.43 -15.86
CA PHE A 57 -3.76 -5.84 -15.33
C PHE A 57 -4.28 -4.68 -14.46
N PRO A 58 -4.84 -3.62 -15.06
CA PRO A 58 -5.26 -2.43 -14.34
C PRO A 58 -6.56 -2.63 -13.56
N THR A 59 -7.39 -3.59 -13.96
CA THR A 59 -8.71 -3.89 -13.39
C THR A 59 -8.86 -5.39 -13.16
N LEU A 60 -9.90 -5.78 -12.40
CA LEU A 60 -10.22 -7.17 -12.14
C LEU A 60 -10.87 -7.89 -13.34
N GLU A 61 -11.55 -7.14 -14.20
CA GLU A 61 -12.24 -7.61 -15.42
C GLU A 61 -11.30 -7.79 -16.61
#